data_AF-A0A482VFV0-F1
#
_entry.id   AF-A0A482VFV0-F1
#
_cell.length_a   1.000
_cell.length_b   1.000
_cell.length_c   1.000
_cell.angle_alpha   90.00
_cell.angle_beta   90.00
_cell.angle_gamma   90.00
#
_symmetry.space_group_name_H-M   'P 1'
#
loop_
_entity.id
_entity.type
_entity.pdbx_description
1 polymer ?
#
loop_
_entity_poly.entity_id
_entity_poly.type
_entity_poly.pdbx_seq_one_letter_code
_entity_poly.pdbx_strand_id
1 'polypeptide(L)'
;MITISFETGTGRITLIVGYFQKREIPWEKVPFVPRPSLVPDPITAFGKKKSNQDVVGTERKSILSPDEKAKIKPKILMEPPKPYLSARDINREKILMSIQRQESTNKSNSMDVILPRLHKVAENPNLPYKRRIALSSEISHIY
;
A
#
# COMPACT_ATOMS: atom_id res chain seq x y z
N MET A 1 29.43 17.50 -29.37
CA MET A 1 28.43 18.57 -29.56
C MET A 1 28.57 19.01 -31.01
N ILE A 2 27.50 18.94 -31.80
CA ILE A 2 27.54 19.26 -33.24
C ILE A 2 26.94 20.66 -33.40
N THR A 3 27.70 21.56 -34.01
CA THR A 3 27.22 22.92 -34.31
C THR A 3 27.09 23.03 -35.82
N ILE A 4 25.89 23.38 -36.29
CA ILE A 4 25.58 23.50 -37.71
C ILE A 4 25.51 24.98 -38.05
N SER A 5 26.32 25.39 -39.03
CA SER A 5 26.38 26.78 -39.50
C SER A 5 25.91 26.82 -40.95
N PHE A 6 24.99 27.74 -41.25
CA PHE A 6 24.44 27.95 -42.59
C PHE A 6 24.89 29.30 -43.13
N GLU A 7 25.52 29.29 -44.31
CA GLU A 7 25.93 30.52 -45.00
C GLU A 7 24.94 30.82 -46.14
N THR A 8 24.17 31.90 -45.99
CA THR A 8 22.95 32.20 -46.75
C THR A 8 23.19 32.70 -48.17
N GLY A 9 24.45 32.78 -48.63
CA GLY A 9 24.79 33.25 -49.97
C GLY A 9 25.04 32.13 -51.00
N THR A 10 25.52 30.97 -50.58
CA THR A 10 25.95 29.89 -51.51
C THR A 10 25.24 28.55 -51.27
N GLY A 11 24.27 28.50 -50.33
CA GLY A 11 23.51 27.29 -50.01
C GLY A 11 24.36 26.13 -49.47
N ARG A 12 25.58 26.41 -48.99
CA ARG A 12 26.48 25.39 -48.45
C ARG A 12 26.25 25.23 -46.95
N ILE A 13 26.07 23.98 -46.54
CA ILE A 13 25.92 23.59 -45.14
C ILE A 13 27.26 23.04 -44.67
N THR A 14 27.85 23.68 -43.67
CA THR A 14 29.12 23.20 -43.08
C THR A 14 28.84 22.59 -41.72
N LEU A 15 29.14 21.30 -41.58
CA LEU A 15 29.03 20.56 -40.33
C LEU A 15 30.38 20.60 -39.61
N ILE A 16 30.48 21.34 -38.52
CA ILE A 16 31.68 21.33 -37.67
C ILE A 16 31.43 20.37 -36.51
N VAL A 17 32.06 19.21 -36.59
CA VAL A 17 32.04 18.21 -35.52
C VAL A 17 33.10 18.59 -34.49
N GLY A 18 32.69 19.21 -33.39
CA GLY A 18 33.55 19.48 -32.26
C GLY A 18 33.81 18.19 -31.47
N TYR A 19 35.05 17.70 -31.51
CA TYR A 19 35.52 16.60 -30.66
C TYR A 19 35.69 17.12 -29.24
N PHE A 20 34.91 16.61 -28.29
CA PHE A 20 35.10 16.91 -26.87
C PHE A 20 36.28 16.07 -26.38
N GLN A 21 37.47 16.65 -26.30
CA GLN A 21 38.59 15.99 -25.63
C GLN A 21 38.22 15.81 -24.16
N LYS A 22 38.19 14.56 -23.71
CA LYS A 22 38.14 14.22 -22.28
C LYS A 22 39.40 14.83 -21.66
N ARG A 23 39.27 15.97 -20.99
CA ARG A 23 40.38 16.56 -20.25
C ARG A 23 40.69 15.60 -19.11
N GLU A 24 41.87 15.00 -19.13
CA GLU A 24 42.35 14.17 -18.04
C GLU A 24 42.41 15.01 -16.78
N ILE A 25 41.81 14.53 -15.70
CA ILE A 25 41.79 15.24 -14.43
C ILE A 25 43.21 15.13 -13.86
N PRO A 26 43.91 16.25 -13.58
CA PRO A 26 45.26 16.22 -13.05
C PRO A 26 45.22 15.81 -11.57
N TRP A 27 45.22 14.50 -11.31
CA TRP A 27 45.18 13.92 -9.96
C TRP A 27 46.36 14.38 -9.08
N GLU A 28 47.46 14.82 -9.69
CA GLU A 28 48.61 15.44 -9.01
C GLU A 28 48.28 16.77 -8.33
N LYS A 29 47.23 17.47 -8.79
CA LYS A 29 46.77 18.74 -8.21
C LYS A 29 45.66 18.55 -7.18
N VAL A 30 45.19 17.32 -6.97
CA VAL A 30 44.16 17.02 -5.98
C VAL A 30 44.85 16.97 -4.61
N PRO A 31 44.49 17.87 -3.67
CA PRO A 31 45.08 17.86 -2.35
C PRO A 31 44.78 16.53 -1.65
N PHE A 32 45.77 16.00 -0.94
CA PHE A 32 45.62 14.74 -0.22
C PHE A 32 44.69 14.96 0.99
N VAL A 33 43.41 14.65 0.82
CA VAL A 33 42.44 14.70 1.92
C VAL A 33 42.61 13.41 2.73
N PRO A 34 42.91 13.48 4.04
CA PRO A 34 42.97 12.29 4.87
C PRO A 34 41.63 11.55 4.80
N ARG A 35 41.69 10.22 4.74
CA ARG A 35 40.47 9.41 4.76
C ARG A 35 39.67 9.78 6.02
N PRO A 36 38.34 9.89 5.94
CA PRO A 36 37.52 10.22 7.12
C PRO A 36 37.78 9.31 8.33
N SER A 37 38.22 8.06 8.11
CA SER A 37 38.63 7.13 9.16
C SER A 37 39.96 7.46 9.87
N LEU A 38 40.82 8.26 9.24
CA LEU A 38 42.10 8.73 9.78
C LEU A 38 41.96 10.07 10.51
N VAL A 39 40.84 10.76 10.31
CA VAL A 39 40.53 11.99 11.04
C VAL A 39 39.88 11.59 12.37
N PRO A 40 40.44 11.99 13.52
CA PRO A 40 39.82 11.70 14.80
C PRO A 40 38.46 12.40 14.90
N ASP A 41 37.50 11.74 15.55
CA ASP A 41 36.18 12.32 15.78
C ASP A 41 36.30 13.68 16.50
N PRO A 42 35.52 14.70 16.07
CA PRO A 42 35.59 16.03 16.65
C PRO A 42 35.17 16.00 18.13
N ILE A 43 35.88 16.78 18.96
CA ILE A 43 35.52 16.99 20.35
C ILE A 43 34.43 18.05 20.41
N THR A 44 33.25 17.67 20.89
CA THR A 44 32.14 18.59 21.10
C THR A 44 32.19 19.20 22.50
N ALA A 45 31.38 20.23 22.79
CA ALA A 45 31.23 20.77 24.14
C ALA A 45 30.78 19.70 25.18
N PHE A 46 30.18 18.60 24.70
CA PHE A 46 29.76 17.44 25.50
C PHE A 46 30.81 16.32 25.56
N GLY A 47 32.03 16.58 25.11
CA GLY A 47 33.15 15.64 25.10
C GLY A 47 33.25 14.80 23.82
N LYS A 48 34.03 13.71 23.93
CA LYS A 48 34.26 12.73 22.84
C LYS A 48 33.10 11.74 22.76
N LYS A 49 32.67 11.42 21.54
CA LYS A 49 31.69 10.35 21.31
C LYS A 49 32.31 9.01 21.73
N LYS A 50 31.61 8.25 22.57
CA LYS A 50 32.04 6.90 22.98
C LYS A 50 32.07 6.00 21.74
N SER A 51 33.16 5.24 21.56
CA SER A 51 33.25 4.29 20.46
C SER A 51 32.24 3.16 20.66
N ASN A 52 31.84 2.47 19.59
CA ASN A 52 30.96 1.30 19.72
C ASN A 52 31.55 0.23 20.64
N GLN A 53 32.89 0.13 20.75
CA GLN A 53 33.55 -0.77 21.68
C GLN A 53 33.35 -0.35 23.14
N ASP A 54 33.37 0.94 23.46
CA ASP A 54 33.08 1.45 24.82
C ASP A 54 31.63 1.18 25.24
N VAL A 55 30.71 1.20 24.26
CA VAL A 55 29.27 0.92 24.47
C VAL A 55 28.99 -0.57 24.61
N VAL A 56 29.80 -1.43 23.99
CA VAL A 56 29.67 -2.90 24.07
C VAL A 56 30.40 -3.48 25.30
N GLY A 57 31.54 -2.91 25.69
CA GLY A 57 32.33 -3.35 26.86
C GLY A 57 31.77 -2.89 28.21
N THR A 58 30.93 -1.84 28.20
CA THR A 58 30.08 -1.55 29.36
C THR A 58 28.85 -2.43 29.25
N GLU A 59 28.91 -3.64 29.83
CA GLU A 59 27.72 -4.49 30.00
C GLU A 59 26.56 -3.59 30.44
N ARG A 60 25.56 -3.43 29.59
CA ARG A 60 24.37 -2.65 29.93
C ARG A 60 23.68 -3.38 31.08
N LYS A 61 24.03 -3.01 32.30
CA LYS A 61 23.40 -3.52 33.51
C LYS A 61 21.91 -3.27 33.35
N SER A 62 21.14 -4.36 33.35
CA SER A 62 19.68 -4.28 33.28
C SER A 62 19.19 -3.33 34.36
N ILE A 63 18.41 -2.32 33.99
CA ILE A 63 17.77 -1.40 34.93
C ILE A 63 16.77 -2.11 35.86
N LEU A 64 16.32 -3.30 35.46
CA LEU A 64 15.36 -4.11 36.21
C LEU A 64 16.05 -4.99 37.25
N SER A 65 15.50 -4.97 38.46
CA SER A 65 15.79 -5.92 39.53
C SER A 65 15.38 -7.36 39.14
N PRO A 66 15.95 -8.39 39.76
CA PRO A 66 15.57 -9.78 39.50
C PRO A 66 14.06 -10.04 39.64
N ASP A 67 13.41 -9.38 40.59
CA ASP A 67 11.96 -9.50 40.84
C ASP A 67 11.13 -8.85 39.73
N GLU A 68 11.54 -7.68 39.24
CA GLU A 68 10.89 -7.02 38.09
C GLU A 68 11.03 -7.86 36.82
N LYS A 69 12.21 -8.46 36.60
CA LYS A 69 12.40 -9.42 35.49
C LYS A 69 11.47 -10.62 35.62
N ALA A 70 11.27 -11.15 36.82
CA ALA A 70 10.37 -12.28 37.07
C ALA A 70 8.88 -11.96 36.85
N LYS A 71 8.49 -10.67 36.91
CA LYS A 71 7.15 -10.21 36.53
C LYS A 71 6.95 -10.13 35.02
N ILE A 72 8.03 -9.90 34.26
CA ILE A 72 8.03 -9.92 32.79
C ILE A 72 8.21 -11.37 32.29
N LYS A 73 7.45 -12.31 32.85
CA LYS A 73 7.39 -13.65 32.27
C LYS A 73 6.46 -13.58 31.07
N PRO A 74 6.88 -14.07 29.89
CA PRO A 74 5.94 -14.25 28.79
C PRO A 74 4.84 -15.18 29.29
N LYS A 75 3.59 -14.76 29.19
CA LYS A 75 2.45 -15.61 29.53
C LYS A 75 2.33 -16.69 28.46
N ILE A 76 3.18 -17.71 28.55
CA ILE A 76 3.23 -18.85 27.62
C ILE A 76 1.93 -19.70 27.72
N LEU A 77 1.16 -19.52 28.79
CA LEU A 77 -0.15 -20.14 29.01
C LEU A 77 -1.33 -19.27 28.53
N MET A 78 -1.09 -18.26 27.68
CA MET A 78 -2.20 -17.52 27.06
C MET A 78 -2.86 -18.40 26.02
N GLU A 79 -4.19 -18.35 25.97
CA GLU A 79 -4.95 -18.91 24.86
C GLU A 79 -4.36 -18.46 23.52
N PRO A 80 -4.38 -19.35 22.50
CA PRO A 80 -3.93 -18.96 21.17
C PRO A 80 -4.66 -17.68 20.75
N PRO A 81 -3.94 -16.72 20.13
CA PRO A 81 -4.56 -15.47 19.71
C PRO A 81 -5.73 -15.80 18.78
N LYS A 82 -6.87 -15.16 19.05
CA LYS A 82 -8.06 -15.34 18.22
C LYS A 82 -7.72 -15.00 16.77
N PRO A 83 -8.24 -15.76 15.80
CA PRO A 83 -8.01 -15.46 14.39
C PRO A 83 -8.53 -14.05 14.09
N TYR A 84 -7.79 -13.31 13.26
CA TYR A 84 -8.22 -12.01 12.80
C TYR A 84 -9.53 -12.13 12.02
N LEU A 85 -10.51 -11.29 12.37
CA LEU A 85 -11.74 -11.11 11.62
C LEU A 85 -11.82 -9.66 11.17
N SER A 86 -12.18 -9.45 9.90
CA SER A 86 -12.37 -8.09 9.41
C SER A 86 -13.55 -7.41 10.09
N ALA A 87 -13.55 -6.08 10.16
CA ALA A 87 -14.69 -5.32 10.69
C ALA A 87 -16.01 -5.65 9.95
N ARG A 88 -15.93 -6.09 8.69
CA ARG A 88 -17.07 -6.56 7.91
C ARG A 88 -17.59 -7.89 8.43
N ASP A 89 -16.71 -8.85 8.68
CA ASP A 89 -17.10 -10.19 9.13
C ASP A 89 -17.66 -10.17 10.55
N ILE A 90 -17.08 -9.35 11.43
CA ILE A 90 -17.56 -9.13 12.80
C ILE A 90 -19.02 -8.67 12.80
N ASN A 91 -19.41 -7.82 11.84
CA ASN A 91 -20.75 -7.23 11.78
C ASN A 91 -21.70 -7.94 10.81
N ARG A 92 -21.25 -8.99 10.10
CA ARG A 92 -21.97 -9.59 8.98
C ARG A 92 -23.37 -10.05 9.37
N GLU A 93 -23.50 -10.82 10.45
CA GLU A 93 -24.77 -11.35 10.92
C GLU A 93 -25.74 -10.24 11.33
N LYS A 94 -25.25 -9.25 12.08
CA LYS A 94 -26.04 -8.08 12.49
C LYS A 94 -26.60 -7.31 11.29
N ILE A 95 -25.77 -7.12 10.26
CA ILE A 95 -26.18 -6.44 9.03
C ILE A 95 -27.22 -7.29 8.28
N LEU A 96 -26.99 -8.60 8.12
CA LEU A 96 -27.94 -9.51 7.46
C LEU A 96 -29.31 -9.50 8.15
N MET A 97 -29.33 -9.56 9.48
CA MET A 97 -30.57 -9.45 10.26
C MET A 97 -31.27 -8.11 10.08
N SER A 98 -30.51 -7.01 9.97
CA SER A 98 -31.08 -5.67 9.73
C SER A 98 -31.70 -5.56 8.34
N ILE A 99 -31.04 -6.10 7.31
CA ILE A 99 -31.52 -6.11 5.93
C ILE A 99 -32.80 -6.95 5.85
N GLN A 100 -32.79 -8.17 6.40
CA GLN A 100 -33.96 -9.04 6.40
C GLN A 100 -35.17 -8.39 7.10
N ARG A 101 -34.94 -7.67 8.20
CA ARG A 101 -35.99 -6.91 8.89
C ARG A 101 -36.50 -5.74 8.04
N GLN A 102 -35.65 -5.05 7.29
CA GLN A 102 -36.07 -3.97 6.40
C GLN A 102 -36.80 -4.48 5.16
N GLU A 103 -36.41 -5.62 4.61
CA GLU A 103 -37.07 -6.26 3.47
C GLU A 103 -38.49 -6.71 3.82
N SER A 104 -38.71 -7.23 5.04
CA SER A 104 -40.06 -7.63 5.47
C SER A 104 -41.00 -6.44 5.65
N THR A 105 -40.50 -5.29 6.11
CA THR A 105 -41.31 -4.09 6.32
C THR A 105 -41.57 -3.30 5.04
N ASN A 106 -40.63 -3.30 4.09
CA ASN A 106 -40.73 -2.51 2.86
C ASN A 106 -41.10 -3.32 1.61
N LYS A 107 -41.73 -4.49 1.78
CA LYS A 107 -42.06 -5.40 0.67
C LYS A 107 -42.90 -4.75 -0.44
N SER A 108 -43.80 -3.82 -0.10
CA SER A 108 -44.61 -3.05 -1.06
C SER A 108 -43.81 -2.02 -1.87
N ASN A 109 -42.69 -1.53 -1.32
CA ASN A 109 -41.77 -0.57 -1.92
C ASN A 109 -40.52 -1.24 -2.52
N SER A 110 -40.48 -2.57 -2.59
CA SER A 110 -39.36 -3.27 -3.23
C SER A 110 -39.30 -2.94 -4.72
N MET A 111 -38.11 -2.69 -5.24
CA MET A 111 -37.90 -2.44 -6.68
C MET A 111 -38.33 -3.60 -7.54
N ASP A 112 -38.28 -4.83 -7.01
CA ASP A 112 -38.78 -6.02 -7.69
C ASP A 112 -40.30 -6.01 -7.89
N VAL A 113 -41.04 -5.18 -7.14
CA VAL A 113 -42.49 -4.98 -7.30
C VAL A 113 -42.79 -3.70 -8.08
N ILE A 114 -42.06 -2.62 -7.81
CA ILE A 114 -42.29 -1.31 -8.43
C ILE A 114 -41.84 -1.32 -9.90
N LEU A 115 -40.66 -1.85 -10.22
CA LEU A 115 -40.12 -1.79 -11.57
C LEU A 115 -40.96 -2.58 -12.59
N PRO A 116 -41.48 -3.79 -12.30
CA PRO A 116 -42.38 -4.48 -13.23
C PRO A 116 -43.71 -3.75 -13.44
N ARG A 117 -44.24 -3.08 -12.41
CA ARG A 117 -45.46 -2.27 -12.52
C ARG A 117 -45.23 -1.01 -13.34
N LEU A 118 -44.14 -0.28 -13.07
CA LEU A 118 -43.78 0.95 -13.78
C LEU A 118 -43.52 0.68 -15.27
N HIS A 119 -42.79 -0.39 -15.57
CA HIS A 119 -42.48 -0.78 -16.95
C HIS A 119 -43.59 -1.59 -17.62
N LYS A 120 -44.77 -1.72 -16.98
CA LYS A 120 -45.94 -2.43 -17.54
C LYS A 120 -45.58 -3.82 -18.05
N VAL A 121 -44.69 -4.52 -17.36
CA VAL A 121 -44.21 -5.86 -17.74
C VAL A 121 -45.38 -6.86 -17.76
N ALA A 122 -46.41 -6.60 -16.95
CA ALA A 122 -47.68 -7.32 -16.94
C ALA A 122 -48.50 -7.14 -18.24
N GLU A 123 -48.40 -5.99 -18.92
CA GLU A 123 -49.16 -5.67 -20.14
C GLU A 123 -48.44 -6.16 -21.41
N ASN A 124 -47.12 -6.43 -21.33
CA ASN A 124 -46.34 -6.94 -22.45
C ASN A 124 -46.19 -8.48 -22.37
N PRO A 125 -46.88 -9.27 -23.23
CA PRO A 125 -46.83 -10.73 -23.19
C PRO A 125 -45.49 -11.31 -23.65
N ASN A 126 -44.67 -10.54 -24.37
CA ASN A 126 -43.43 -11.01 -25.00
C ASN A 126 -42.16 -10.83 -24.14
N LEU A 127 -42.30 -10.52 -22.85
CA LEU A 127 -41.13 -10.31 -21.97
C LEU A 127 -40.55 -11.66 -21.50
N PRO A 128 -39.23 -11.90 -21.72
CA PRO A 128 -38.60 -13.20 -21.46
C PRO A 128 -38.65 -13.65 -20.00
N TYR A 129 -38.78 -12.71 -19.05
CA TYR A 129 -38.86 -13.00 -17.61
C TYR A 129 -40.19 -13.68 -17.22
N LYS A 130 -41.31 -13.35 -17.88
CA LYS A 130 -42.62 -13.99 -17.62
C LYS A 130 -42.63 -15.45 -18.03
N ARG A 131 -41.99 -15.78 -19.16
CA ARG A 131 -41.84 -17.15 -19.66
C ARG A 131 -41.11 -18.03 -18.63
N ARG A 132 -40.08 -17.47 -17.97
CA ARG A 132 -39.31 -18.18 -16.93
C ARG A 132 -40.11 -18.39 -15.65
N ILE A 133 -40.87 -17.38 -15.21
CA ILE A 133 -41.70 -17.50 -14.00
C ILE A 133 -42.84 -18.51 -14.22
N ALA A 134 -43.54 -18.46 -15.35
CA ALA A 134 -44.59 -19.42 -15.70
C ALA A 134 -44.06 -20.86 -15.69
N LEU A 135 -42.91 -21.10 -16.33
CA LEU A 135 -42.25 -22.41 -16.33
C LEU A 135 -41.86 -22.86 -14.91
N SER A 136 -41.37 -21.96 -14.06
CA SER A 136 -41.02 -22.31 -12.67
C SER A 136 -42.24 -22.62 -11.80
N SER A 137 -43.38 -21.96 -12.03
CA SER A 137 -44.63 -22.21 -11.30
C SER A 137 -45.33 -23.51 -11.73
N GLU A 138 -45.21 -23.90 -13.00
CA GLU A 138 -45.73 -25.19 -13.49
C GLU A 138 -44.96 -26.37 -12.89
N ILE A 139 -43.64 -26.23 -12.70
CA ILE A 139 -42.80 -27.27 -12.10
C ILE A 139 -43.11 -27.48 -10.60
N SER A 140 -43.51 -26.42 -9.88
CA SER A 140 -43.89 -26.51 -8.46
C SER A 140 -45.27 -27.11 -8.18
N HIS A 141 -46.10 -27.35 -9.21
CA HIS A 141 -47.40 -28.00 -9.07
C HIS A 141 -47.40 -29.50 -9.42
N ILE A 142 -46.25 -30.03 -9.86
CA ILE A 142 -46.09 -31.43 -10.30
C ILE A 142 -45.45 -32.30 -9.21
N TYR A 143 -45.05 -31.73 -8.07
CA TYR A 143 -44.58 -32.43 -6.86
C TYR A 143 -45.47 -32.10 -5.67
#